data_AF-A0A075I1M2-F1
#
_entry.id   AF-A0A075I1M2-F1
#
_cell.length_a   1.000
_cell.length_b   1.000
_cell.length_c   1.000
_cell.angle_alpha   90.00
_cell.angle_beta   90.00
_cell.angle_gamma   90.00
#
_symmetry.space_group_name_H-M   'P 1'
#
loop_
_entity.id
_entity.type
_entity.pdbx_description
1 polymer ?
#
loop_
_entity_poly.entity_id
_entity_poly.type
_entity_poly.pdbx_seq_one_letter_code
_entity_poly.pdbx_strand_id
1 'polypeptide(L)'
;MVSTKTKAIIILVLIAVIVGYAVFMKTTEVDPNVPGVPPGAGKLGSEHEHASLLVRIFGDKFDFSNPDYQIKSSWIHFEDSDGTTIHRHASGVTLGYLFDTLNIGIDIQLAETHDTVQEKLEYTAEEFKNQKKCEMTFDEYGNRSDDCGLLSDAYNRCFVFPDGRQFCDNEDYRLKFYINNEEWIGIYDYVVEEGDRILITFGNETPEQIKEQLRELDLQIIKG
;
A
#
# COMPACT_ATOMS: atom_id res chain seq x y z
N MET A 1 -49.38 -19.54 -9.16
CA MET A 1 -49.09 -20.19 -7.86
C MET A 1 -47.96 -21.19 -8.06
N VAL A 2 -46.81 -21.02 -7.42
CA VAL A 2 -45.69 -21.98 -7.50
C VAL A 2 -46.05 -23.24 -6.70
N SER A 3 -45.92 -24.41 -7.33
CA SER A 3 -46.22 -25.71 -6.70
C SER A 3 -45.34 -25.96 -5.48
N THR A 4 -45.89 -26.59 -4.44
CA THR A 4 -45.20 -26.92 -3.19
C THR A 4 -43.91 -27.70 -3.42
N LYS A 5 -43.87 -28.56 -4.46
CA LYS A 5 -42.66 -29.29 -4.88
C LYS A 5 -41.58 -28.36 -5.43
N THR A 6 -41.96 -27.37 -6.22
CA THR A 6 -41.05 -26.37 -6.79
C THR A 6 -40.49 -25.44 -5.72
N LYS A 7 -41.31 -25.05 -4.72
CA LYS A 7 -40.84 -24.28 -3.56
C LYS A 7 -39.79 -25.06 -2.74
N ALA A 8 -39.98 -26.35 -2.54
CA ALA A 8 -39.03 -27.20 -1.82
C ALA A 8 -37.69 -27.33 -2.55
N ILE A 9 -37.70 -27.48 -3.88
CA ILE A 9 -36.47 -27.55 -4.69
C ILE A 9 -35.68 -26.24 -4.59
N ILE A 10 -36.35 -25.08 -4.68
CA ILE A 10 -35.70 -23.77 -4.59
C ILE A 10 -35.01 -23.60 -3.23
N ILE A 11 -35.66 -24.02 -2.15
CA ILE A 11 -35.10 -23.95 -0.79
C ILE A 11 -33.86 -24.85 -0.67
N LEU A 12 -33.89 -26.08 -1.20
CA LEU A 12 -32.75 -27.00 -1.13
C LEU A 12 -31.54 -26.49 -1.92
N VAL A 13 -31.77 -25.89 -3.10
CA VAL A 13 -30.68 -25.27 -3.89
C VAL A 13 -30.09 -24.09 -3.15
N LEU A 14 -30.91 -23.21 -2.56
CA LEU A 14 -30.43 -22.09 -1.75
C LEU A 14 -29.60 -22.56 -0.55
N ILE A 15 -30.05 -23.58 0.17
CA ILE A 15 -29.29 -24.16 1.29
C ILE A 15 -27.97 -24.74 0.79
N ALA A 16 -27.97 -25.49 -0.33
CA ALA A 16 -26.75 -26.04 -0.89
C ALA A 16 -25.74 -24.96 -1.29
N VAL A 17 -26.20 -23.85 -1.86
CA VAL A 17 -25.34 -22.69 -2.19
C VAL A 17 -24.79 -22.04 -0.92
N ILE A 18 -25.62 -21.82 0.10
CA ILE A 18 -25.18 -21.22 1.38
C ILE A 18 -24.17 -22.12 2.09
N VAL A 19 -24.44 -23.42 2.18
CA VAL A 19 -23.54 -24.41 2.79
C VAL A 19 -22.25 -24.53 1.99
N GLY A 20 -22.35 -24.56 0.65
CA GLY A 20 -21.19 -24.55 -0.23
C GLY A 20 -20.31 -23.31 -0.02
N TYR A 21 -20.92 -22.13 0.07
CA TYR A 21 -20.23 -20.88 0.36
C TYR A 21 -19.57 -20.88 1.75
N ALA A 22 -20.28 -21.35 2.78
CA ALA A 22 -19.73 -21.42 4.13
C ALA A 22 -18.55 -22.41 4.24
N VAL A 23 -18.61 -23.56 3.56
CA VAL A 23 -17.50 -24.52 3.50
C VAL A 23 -16.31 -23.92 2.73
N PHE A 24 -16.56 -23.26 1.60
CA PHE A 24 -15.53 -22.59 0.81
C PHE A 24 -14.77 -21.56 1.66
N MET A 25 -15.49 -20.66 2.34
CA MET A 25 -14.90 -19.66 3.24
C MET A 25 -14.03 -20.30 4.33
N LYS A 26 -14.52 -21.38 4.96
CA LYS A 26 -13.76 -22.10 6.00
C LYS A 26 -12.49 -22.78 5.49
N THR A 27 -12.46 -23.19 4.22
CA THR A 27 -11.24 -23.78 3.62
C THR A 27 -10.23 -22.73 3.15
N THR A 28 -10.65 -21.48 2.96
CA THR A 28 -9.79 -20.36 2.59
C THR A 28 -9.31 -19.55 3.80
N GLU A 29 -9.92 -19.75 4.98
CA GLU A 29 -9.44 -19.18 6.24
C GLU A 29 -8.07 -19.78 6.59
N VAL A 30 -7.04 -18.95 6.49
CA VAL A 30 -5.75 -19.21 7.14
C VAL A 30 -5.99 -19.13 8.64
N ASP A 31 -5.54 -20.12 9.40
CA ASP A 31 -5.66 -20.10 10.86
C ASP A 31 -4.96 -18.82 11.40
N PRO A 32 -5.72 -17.84 11.91
CA PRO A 32 -5.14 -16.58 12.38
C PRO A 32 -4.30 -16.76 13.65
N ASN A 33 -4.26 -17.98 14.22
CA ASN A 33 -3.48 -18.32 15.41
C ASN A 33 -2.09 -18.87 15.07
N VAL A 34 -1.68 -18.91 13.79
CA VAL A 34 -0.27 -19.12 13.45
C VAL A 34 0.47 -17.78 13.64
N PRO A 35 1.45 -17.68 14.55
CA PRO A 35 2.21 -16.44 14.74
C PRO A 35 2.88 -16.00 13.43
N GLY A 36 2.72 -14.72 13.07
CA GLY A 36 3.35 -14.14 11.88
C GLY A 36 2.51 -14.22 10.59
N VAL A 37 1.20 -14.48 10.67
CA VAL A 37 0.28 -14.32 9.53
C VAL A 37 -0.08 -12.83 9.38
N PRO A 38 0.12 -12.23 8.20
CA PRO A 38 -0.28 -10.84 7.94
C PRO A 38 -1.81 -10.69 7.99
N PRO A 39 -2.33 -9.58 8.53
CA PRO A 39 -3.77 -9.30 8.51
C PRO A 39 -4.33 -9.32 7.09
N GLY A 40 -5.41 -10.07 6.86
CA GLY A 40 -6.05 -10.17 5.54
C GLY A 40 -5.31 -11.04 4.52
N ALA A 41 -4.19 -11.67 4.89
CA ALA A 41 -3.47 -12.55 4.00
C ALA A 41 -4.26 -13.84 3.67
N GLY A 42 -4.22 -14.24 2.40
CA GLY A 42 -4.63 -15.57 1.96
C GLY A 42 -3.60 -16.64 2.34
N LYS A 43 -3.73 -17.85 1.80
CA LYS A 43 -2.83 -18.96 2.15
C LYS A 43 -1.39 -18.70 1.70
N LEU A 44 -0.41 -18.95 2.57
CA LEU A 44 1.00 -18.89 2.18
C LEU A 44 1.31 -19.80 0.99
N GLY A 45 1.99 -19.25 -0.01
CA GLY A 45 2.31 -19.89 -1.29
C GLY A 45 1.13 -19.95 -2.26
N SER A 46 0.00 -19.30 -1.99
CA SER A 46 -1.14 -19.27 -2.91
C SER A 46 -0.87 -18.43 -4.17
N GLU A 47 0.02 -17.45 -4.05
CA GLU A 47 0.42 -16.51 -5.09
C GLU A 47 1.93 -16.32 -5.02
N HIS A 48 2.54 -15.87 -6.11
CA HIS A 48 3.95 -15.52 -6.16
C HIS A 48 4.12 -14.37 -7.14
N GLU A 49 4.15 -13.15 -6.60
CA GLU A 49 4.13 -11.91 -7.37
C GLU A 49 5.39 -11.10 -7.07
N HIS A 50 5.89 -10.41 -8.08
CA HIS A 50 7.11 -9.61 -8.02
C HIS A 50 6.84 -8.14 -8.37
N ALA A 51 7.37 -7.23 -7.57
CA ALA A 51 7.25 -5.79 -7.79
C ALA A 51 8.59 -5.09 -7.64
N SER A 52 8.80 -4.01 -8.39
CA SER A 52 10.00 -3.19 -8.34
C SER A 52 9.82 -2.02 -7.37
N LEU A 53 10.79 -1.82 -6.48
CA LEU A 53 10.83 -0.72 -5.53
C LEU A 53 12.09 0.13 -5.77
N LEU A 54 11.89 1.45 -5.81
CA LEU A 54 12.96 2.45 -5.72
C LEU A 54 12.64 3.38 -4.56
N VAL A 55 13.61 3.57 -3.66
CA VAL A 55 13.50 4.52 -2.55
C VAL A 55 14.60 5.56 -2.66
N ARG A 56 14.22 6.84 -2.68
CA ARG A 56 15.10 8.01 -2.80
C ARG A 56 14.95 8.89 -1.56
N ILE A 57 16.05 9.25 -0.91
CA ILE A 57 16.06 10.19 0.23
C ILE A 57 17.07 11.28 -0.09
N PHE A 58 16.61 12.52 -0.23
CA PHE A 58 17.40 13.64 -0.75
C PHE A 58 18.11 13.31 -2.07
N GLY A 59 17.43 12.57 -2.95
CA GLY A 59 18.00 12.06 -4.20
C GLY A 59 18.93 10.84 -4.06
N ASP A 60 19.39 10.46 -2.87
CA ASP A 60 20.22 9.26 -2.67
C ASP A 60 19.37 7.99 -2.66
N LYS A 61 19.86 6.93 -3.33
CA LYS A 61 19.18 5.64 -3.35
C LYS A 61 19.35 4.94 -2.00
N PHE A 62 18.23 4.56 -1.39
CA PHE A 62 18.25 3.65 -0.26
C PHE A 62 18.39 2.20 -0.74
N ASP A 63 19.30 1.46 -0.13
CA ASP A 63 19.72 0.14 -0.59
C ASP A 63 19.19 -0.98 0.32
N PHE A 64 18.23 -1.76 -0.19
CA PHE A 64 17.69 -2.93 0.52
C PHE A 64 18.50 -4.21 0.27
N SER A 65 19.60 -4.19 -0.50
CA SER A 65 20.41 -5.39 -0.77
C SER A 65 21.16 -5.89 0.46
N ASN A 66 21.30 -5.04 1.49
CA ASN A 66 21.93 -5.39 2.75
C ASN A 66 21.22 -6.58 3.43
N PRO A 67 21.97 -7.58 3.96
CA PRO A 67 21.41 -8.70 4.72
C PRO A 67 20.39 -8.34 5.81
N ASP A 68 20.47 -7.13 6.36
CA ASP A 68 19.53 -6.61 7.34
C ASP A 68 18.10 -6.40 6.81
N TYR A 69 17.88 -6.49 5.49
CA TYR A 69 16.56 -6.36 4.86
C TYR A 69 16.11 -7.63 4.11
N GLN A 70 16.95 -8.66 4.07
CA GLN A 70 16.69 -9.87 3.28
C GLN A 70 15.86 -10.88 4.09
N ILE A 71 14.86 -11.49 3.45
CA ILE A 71 14.04 -12.63 3.94
C ILE A 71 13.59 -12.44 5.40
N LYS A 72 12.98 -11.28 5.72
CA LYS A 72 12.45 -11.00 7.07
C LYS A 72 11.09 -11.62 7.35
N SER A 73 10.40 -12.04 6.31
CA SER A 73 9.10 -12.69 6.39
C SER A 73 8.98 -13.69 5.25
N SER A 74 8.31 -14.82 5.48
CA SER A 74 8.00 -15.78 4.40
C SER A 74 6.88 -15.31 3.47
N TRP A 75 6.18 -14.22 3.82
CA TRP A 75 5.00 -13.74 3.12
C TRP A 75 5.31 -12.66 2.09
N ILE A 76 6.24 -11.77 2.42
CA ILE A 76 6.69 -10.69 1.56
C ILE A 76 8.10 -10.28 1.99
N HIS A 77 9.05 -10.19 1.06
CA HIS A 77 10.45 -9.90 1.39
C HIS A 77 11.30 -9.43 0.19
N PHE A 78 12.54 -9.02 0.49
CA PHE A 78 13.63 -8.93 -0.48
C PHE A 78 14.52 -10.17 -0.38
N GLU A 79 15.09 -10.62 -1.50
CA GLU A 79 16.01 -11.76 -1.55
C GLU A 79 17.18 -11.55 -2.52
N ASP A 80 18.12 -12.51 -2.52
CA ASP A 80 19.29 -12.59 -3.40
C ASP A 80 20.20 -11.35 -3.43
N SER A 81 20.15 -10.52 -2.38
CA SER A 81 20.85 -9.23 -2.33
C SER A 81 20.47 -8.31 -3.50
N ASP A 82 19.26 -8.46 -4.06
CA ASP A 82 18.78 -7.59 -5.13
C ASP A 82 18.43 -6.20 -4.57
N GLY A 83 17.62 -6.18 -3.50
CA GLY A 83 17.23 -4.94 -2.84
C GLY A 83 16.34 -4.01 -3.67
N THR A 84 15.92 -4.44 -4.86
CA THR A 84 15.02 -3.69 -5.74
C THR A 84 13.73 -4.44 -6.06
N THR A 85 13.72 -5.76 -5.92
CA THR A 85 12.54 -6.59 -6.18
C THR A 85 11.92 -7.06 -4.87
N ILE A 86 10.64 -6.75 -4.71
CA ILE A 86 9.78 -7.28 -3.66
C ILE A 86 9.20 -8.59 -4.16
N HIS A 87 9.28 -9.63 -3.34
CA HIS A 87 8.67 -10.94 -3.58
C HIS A 87 7.49 -11.11 -2.62
N ARG A 88 6.28 -11.29 -3.13
CA ARG A 88 5.06 -11.56 -2.33
C ARG A 88 4.61 -12.99 -2.59
N HIS A 89 4.41 -13.76 -1.52
CA HIS A 89 4.09 -15.20 -1.57
C HIS A 89 2.66 -15.54 -1.13
N ALA A 90 1.78 -14.56 -0.91
CA ALA A 90 0.36 -14.80 -0.63
C ALA A 90 -0.50 -13.60 -0.96
N SER A 91 -1.78 -13.82 -1.29
CA SER A 91 -2.75 -12.75 -1.53
C SER A 91 -2.95 -11.88 -0.30
N GLY A 92 -3.28 -10.60 -0.50
CA GLY A 92 -3.66 -9.68 0.57
C GLY A 92 -2.52 -9.19 1.48
N VAL A 93 -1.26 -9.55 1.21
CA VAL A 93 -0.11 -9.08 1.99
C VAL A 93 0.28 -7.67 1.53
N THR A 94 0.24 -6.71 2.44
CA THR A 94 0.44 -5.29 2.10
C THR A 94 1.91 -4.85 2.14
N LEU A 95 2.22 -3.72 1.50
CA LEU A 95 3.50 -3.03 1.64
C LEU A 95 3.75 -2.57 3.08
N GLY A 96 2.71 -2.14 3.81
CA GLY A 96 2.82 -1.82 5.23
C GLY A 96 3.41 -2.99 6.02
N TYR A 97 2.90 -4.19 5.80
CA TYR A 97 3.45 -5.39 6.44
C TYR A 97 4.91 -5.67 6.03
N LEU A 98 5.30 -5.45 4.77
CA LEU A 98 6.70 -5.53 4.37
C LEU A 98 7.57 -4.59 5.20
N PHE A 99 7.22 -3.31 5.29
CA PHE A 99 8.02 -2.32 6.04
C PHE A 99 8.02 -2.60 7.55
N ASP A 100 6.90 -3.07 8.11
CA ASP A 100 6.81 -3.49 9.51
C ASP A 100 7.82 -4.62 9.81
N THR A 101 7.99 -5.59 8.90
CA THR A 101 8.99 -6.67 9.09
C THR A 101 10.45 -6.18 9.04
N LEU A 102 10.67 -5.00 8.48
CA LEU A 102 11.97 -4.33 8.42
C LEU A 102 12.17 -3.34 9.58
N ASN A 103 11.18 -3.21 10.47
CA ASN A 103 11.09 -2.16 11.49
C ASN A 103 11.21 -0.74 10.89
N ILE A 104 10.65 -0.55 9.69
CA ILE A 104 10.57 0.74 9.02
C ILE A 104 9.12 1.21 9.08
N GLY A 105 8.88 2.37 9.65
CA GLY A 105 7.56 2.98 9.69
C GLY A 105 7.25 3.74 8.41
N ILE A 106 6.08 3.48 7.82
CA ILE A 106 5.45 4.34 6.82
C ILE A 106 4.12 4.81 7.39
N ASP A 107 4.12 6.01 7.98
CA ASP A 107 2.98 6.52 8.71
C ASP A 107 2.35 7.71 7.99
N ILE A 108 1.02 7.81 8.07
CA ILE A 108 0.23 8.99 7.73
C ILE A 108 -0.38 9.46 9.05
N GLN A 109 0.27 10.42 9.70
CA GLN A 109 -0.21 10.99 10.94
C GLN A 109 -1.09 12.20 10.63
N LEU A 110 -2.17 12.41 11.37
CA LEU A 110 -2.90 13.67 11.30
C LEU A 110 -1.95 14.80 11.71
N ALA A 111 -1.79 15.81 10.85
CA ALA A 111 -1.03 16.99 11.21
C ALA A 111 -1.80 17.72 12.33
N GLU A 112 -1.21 17.79 13.52
CA GLU A 112 -1.77 18.51 14.66
C GLU A 112 -1.83 20.02 14.35
N THR A 113 -2.89 20.46 13.66
CA THR A 113 -3.17 21.89 13.45
C THR A 113 -4.09 22.37 14.57
N HIS A 114 -3.69 23.48 15.20
CA HIS A 114 -4.34 24.10 16.36
C HIS A 114 -5.89 24.21 16.25
N ASP A 115 -6.58 23.56 17.20
CA ASP A 115 -7.89 23.85 17.81
C ASP A 115 -9.14 24.22 16.98
N THR A 116 -9.14 24.22 15.64
CA THR A 116 -10.36 24.62 14.87
C THR A 116 -10.78 23.70 13.73
N VAL A 117 -10.11 22.56 13.53
CA VAL A 117 -10.33 21.69 12.35
C VAL A 117 -10.97 20.33 12.70
N GLN A 118 -11.03 19.95 13.99
CA GLN A 118 -11.45 18.59 14.38
C GLN A 118 -12.86 18.19 13.90
N GLU A 119 -13.83 19.11 13.86
CA GLU A 119 -15.21 18.76 13.47
C GLU A 119 -15.41 18.61 11.94
N LYS A 120 -14.48 19.11 11.12
CA LYS A 120 -14.55 19.02 9.65
C LYS A 120 -13.74 17.86 9.07
N LEU A 121 -12.80 17.32 9.84
CA LEU A 121 -11.88 16.24 9.42
C LEU A 121 -12.44 14.83 9.61
N GLU A 122 -13.31 14.59 10.60
CA GLU A 122 -13.93 13.27 10.79
C GLU A 122 -14.83 12.86 9.62
N TYR A 123 -15.54 13.82 9.01
CA TYR A 123 -16.42 13.58 7.86
C TYR A 123 -15.62 13.31 6.57
N THR A 124 -14.42 13.88 6.45
CA THR A 124 -13.56 13.72 5.28
C THR A 124 -12.67 12.47 5.37
N ALA A 125 -12.28 12.04 6.57
CA ALA A 125 -11.43 10.86 6.78
C ALA A 125 -12.06 9.54 6.28
N GLU A 126 -13.39 9.40 6.25
CA GLU A 126 -14.06 8.20 5.69
C GLU A 126 -14.10 8.18 4.15
N GLU A 127 -14.17 9.34 3.49
CA GLU A 127 -14.07 9.45 2.03
C GLU A 127 -12.61 9.30 1.57
N PHE A 128 -11.64 9.83 2.32
CA PHE A 128 -10.21 9.73 2.03
C PHE A 128 -9.62 8.32 2.26
N LYS A 129 -10.16 7.53 3.19
CA LYS A 129 -9.82 6.08 3.27
C LYS A 129 -10.09 5.34 1.96
N ASN A 130 -11.02 5.84 1.16
CA ASN A 130 -11.41 5.24 -0.12
C ASN A 130 -10.72 5.90 -1.33
N GLN A 131 -10.16 7.11 -1.18
CA GLN A 131 -9.40 7.81 -2.22
C GLN A 131 -7.89 7.69 -1.93
N LYS A 132 -7.29 6.56 -2.30
CA LYS A 132 -5.86 6.28 -2.05
C LYS A 132 -4.92 6.91 -3.09
N LYS A 133 -5.47 7.23 -4.26
CA LYS A 133 -4.77 7.78 -5.41
C LYS A 133 -5.12 9.25 -5.55
N CYS A 134 -4.13 10.08 -5.86
CA CYS A 134 -4.38 11.49 -6.04
C CYS A 134 -5.18 11.74 -7.32
N GLU A 135 -6.31 12.45 -7.18
CA GLU A 135 -7.09 12.89 -8.32
C GLU A 135 -6.80 14.36 -8.64
N MET A 136 -6.65 14.66 -9.93
CA MET A 136 -6.49 16.03 -10.40
C MET A 136 -7.85 16.68 -10.53
N THR A 137 -8.07 17.76 -9.81
CA THR A 137 -9.28 18.58 -9.96
C THR A 137 -8.91 19.94 -10.54
N PHE A 138 -9.84 20.49 -11.33
CA PHE A 138 -9.77 21.84 -11.82
C PHE A 138 -10.91 22.61 -11.16
N ASP A 139 -10.62 23.75 -10.57
CA ASP A 139 -11.67 24.63 -10.08
C ASP A 139 -12.45 25.27 -11.26
N GLU A 140 -13.54 25.97 -10.96
CA GLU A 140 -14.35 26.66 -11.97
C GLU A 140 -13.60 27.79 -12.71
N TYR A 141 -12.44 28.18 -12.19
CA TYR A 141 -11.55 29.19 -12.75
C TYR A 141 -10.41 28.56 -13.58
N GLY A 142 -10.36 27.23 -13.68
CA GLY A 142 -9.33 26.49 -14.41
C GLY A 142 -7.99 26.38 -13.67
N ASN A 143 -7.94 26.71 -12.39
CA ASN A 143 -6.75 26.48 -11.57
C ASN A 143 -6.64 25.00 -11.23
N ARG A 144 -5.40 24.50 -11.31
CA ARG A 144 -5.06 23.12 -11.03
C ARG A 144 -4.90 22.94 -9.52
N SER A 145 -5.70 22.06 -8.91
CA SER A 145 -5.49 21.54 -7.56
C SER A 145 -5.31 20.03 -7.63
N ASP A 146 -4.13 19.54 -7.23
CA ASP A 146 -3.94 18.13 -6.92
C ASP A 146 -4.35 17.87 -5.47
N ASP A 147 -5.23 16.90 -5.27
CA ASP A 147 -5.69 16.53 -3.92
C ASP A 147 -4.51 16.05 -3.03
N CYS A 148 -3.39 15.63 -3.64
CA CYS A 148 -2.15 15.34 -2.90
C CYS A 148 -1.65 16.54 -2.08
N GLY A 149 -1.76 17.76 -2.63
CA GLY A 149 -1.22 18.97 -2.01
C GLY A 149 -2.04 19.35 -0.77
N LEU A 150 -3.36 19.42 -0.93
CA LEU A 150 -4.29 19.76 0.15
C LEU A 150 -4.29 18.71 1.28
N LEU A 151 -4.18 17.43 0.95
CA LEU A 151 -4.15 16.36 1.95
C LEU A 151 -2.83 16.29 2.70
N SER A 152 -1.72 16.61 2.06
CA SER A 152 -0.45 16.65 2.75
C SER A 152 -0.31 17.78 3.78
N ASP A 153 -1.13 18.82 3.66
CA ASP A 153 -1.18 19.87 4.68
C ASP A 153 -2.00 19.41 5.90
N ALA A 154 -2.88 18.41 5.73
CA ALA A 154 -3.70 17.81 6.78
C ALA A 154 -3.09 16.56 7.42
N TYR A 155 -2.15 15.89 6.73
CA TYR A 155 -1.49 14.68 7.18
C TYR A 155 0.02 14.78 7.04
N ASN A 156 0.74 14.56 8.15
CA ASN A 156 2.19 14.45 8.18
C ASN A 156 2.61 13.02 7.83
N ARG A 157 3.23 12.83 6.67
CA ARG A 157 3.73 11.52 6.25
C ARG A 157 5.17 11.36 6.68
N CYS A 158 5.48 10.23 7.31
CA CYS A 158 6.80 9.98 7.87
C CYS A 158 7.35 8.64 7.39
N PHE A 159 8.63 8.65 6.99
CA PHE A 159 9.42 7.46 6.75
C PHE A 159 10.45 7.29 7.87
N VAL A 160 10.27 6.29 8.73
CA VAL A 160 10.97 6.16 10.02
C VAL A 160 11.81 4.90 10.04
N PHE A 161 13.09 5.03 10.35
CA PHE A 161 14.05 3.93 10.38
C PHE A 161 14.34 3.45 11.80
N PRO A 162 14.76 2.18 11.97
CA PRO A 162 15.05 1.61 13.29
C PRO A 162 16.26 2.25 13.99
N ASP A 163 17.11 2.97 13.25
CA ASP A 163 18.25 3.73 13.79
C ASP A 163 17.85 5.12 14.32
N GLY A 164 16.55 5.45 14.30
CA GLY A 164 16.00 6.72 14.78
C GLY A 164 15.98 7.84 13.74
N ARG A 165 16.46 7.61 12.51
CA ARG A 165 16.26 8.56 11.42
C ARG A 165 14.79 8.59 11.02
N GLN A 166 14.28 9.79 10.79
CA GLN A 166 12.92 10.00 10.30
C GLN A 166 12.90 11.07 9.23
N PHE A 167 12.09 10.85 8.21
CA PHE A 167 11.91 11.74 7.07
C PHE A 167 10.43 12.06 6.96
N CYS A 168 10.03 13.15 7.61
CA CYS A 168 8.65 13.60 7.68
C CYS A 168 8.43 14.82 6.79
N ASP A 169 7.24 14.92 6.22
CA ASP A 169 6.77 16.11 5.52
C ASP A 169 7.00 17.39 6.35
N ASN A 170 7.50 18.44 5.69
CA ASN A 170 7.66 19.78 6.25
C ASN A 170 7.58 20.84 5.13
N GLU A 171 7.86 22.10 5.47
CA GLU A 171 7.79 23.23 4.54
C GLU A 171 8.73 23.10 3.34
N ASP A 172 9.91 22.50 3.54
CA ASP A 172 10.96 22.40 2.52
C ASP A 172 10.99 21.04 1.81
N TYR A 173 10.62 19.97 2.51
CA TYR A 173 10.81 18.59 2.06
C TYR A 173 9.56 17.76 2.21
N ARG A 174 9.28 16.95 1.20
CA ARG A 174 8.05 16.18 1.08
C ARG A 174 8.34 14.71 0.80
N LEU A 175 7.65 13.82 1.52
CA LEU A 175 7.55 12.39 1.23
C LEU A 175 6.45 12.17 0.20
N LYS A 176 6.76 11.51 -0.91
CA LYS A 176 5.82 11.21 -1.99
C LYS A 176 5.89 9.74 -2.34
N PHE A 177 4.75 9.19 -2.73
CA PHE A 177 4.61 7.80 -3.16
C PHE A 177 4.07 7.75 -4.57
N TYR A 178 4.66 6.91 -5.42
CA TYR A 178 4.12 6.61 -6.73
C TYR A 178 4.00 5.11 -6.93
N ILE A 179 2.91 4.70 -7.57
CA ILE A 179 2.68 3.34 -8.04
C ILE A 179 2.33 3.43 -9.51
N ASN A 180 3.10 2.76 -10.36
CA ASN A 180 2.90 2.73 -11.81
C ASN A 180 2.78 4.13 -12.43
N ASN A 181 3.68 5.04 -12.04
CA ASN A 181 3.73 6.45 -12.46
C ASN A 181 2.58 7.35 -11.96
N GLU A 182 1.76 6.87 -11.03
CA GLU A 182 0.65 7.62 -10.45
C GLU A 182 0.97 7.97 -8.99
N GLU A 183 0.65 9.18 -8.54
CA GLU A 183 0.91 9.60 -7.15
C GLU A 183 -0.18 9.09 -6.21
N TRP A 184 0.25 8.59 -5.05
CA TRP A 184 -0.61 8.03 -4.00
C TRP A 184 -0.42 8.80 -2.69
N ILE A 185 -1.50 8.93 -1.93
CA ILE A 185 -1.46 9.60 -0.62
C ILE A 185 -0.68 8.74 0.38
N GLY A 186 -0.81 7.42 0.27
CA GLY A 186 -0.15 6.42 1.09
C GLY A 186 -0.12 5.05 0.44
N ILE A 187 0.81 4.23 0.89
CA ILE A 187 1.03 2.88 0.36
C ILE A 187 0.91 1.79 1.43
N TYR A 188 0.64 2.15 2.69
CA TYR A 188 0.63 1.19 3.81
C TYR A 188 -0.33 0.01 3.56
N ASP A 189 -1.54 0.30 3.10
CA ASP A 189 -2.56 -0.72 2.79
C ASP A 189 -2.53 -1.21 1.34
N TYR A 190 -1.48 -0.91 0.58
CA TYR A 190 -1.37 -1.34 -0.81
C TYR A 190 -0.88 -2.78 -0.88
N VAL A 191 -1.55 -3.62 -1.68
CA VAL A 191 -1.12 -4.99 -1.99
C VAL A 191 -0.49 -4.96 -3.37
N VAL A 192 0.78 -5.37 -3.46
CA VAL A 192 1.52 -5.37 -4.73
C VAL A 192 1.03 -6.47 -5.65
N GLU A 193 1.02 -6.20 -6.95
CA GLU A 193 0.72 -7.15 -8.03
C GLU A 193 1.96 -7.36 -8.91
N GLU A 194 1.98 -8.45 -9.69
CA GLU A 194 3.06 -8.73 -10.63
C GLU A 194 3.34 -7.53 -11.54
N GLY A 195 4.60 -7.11 -11.57
CA GLY A 195 5.09 -6.07 -12.47
C GLY A 195 5.04 -4.65 -11.90
N ASP A 196 4.44 -4.44 -10.71
CA ASP A 196 4.27 -3.10 -10.16
C ASP A 196 5.59 -2.32 -10.05
N ARG A 197 5.47 -1.00 -10.21
CA ARG A 197 6.57 -0.03 -10.15
C ARG A 197 6.30 0.94 -9.02
N ILE A 198 7.04 0.83 -7.93
CA ILE A 198 6.82 1.63 -6.72
C ILE A 198 8.01 2.59 -6.50
N LEU A 199 7.73 3.90 -6.44
CA LEU A 199 8.69 4.92 -6.02
C LEU A 199 8.27 5.48 -4.66
N ILE A 200 9.21 5.49 -3.72
CA ILE A 200 9.11 6.28 -2.49
C ILE A 200 10.21 7.32 -2.56
N THR A 201 9.87 8.60 -2.44
CA THR A 201 10.86 9.66 -2.59
C THR A 201 10.64 10.76 -1.57
N PHE A 202 11.71 11.15 -0.88
CA PHE A 202 11.70 12.19 0.13
C PHE A 202 12.69 13.29 -0.23
N GLY A 203 12.21 14.52 -0.33
CA GLY A 203 13.06 15.68 -0.60
C GLY A 203 12.27 16.84 -1.19
N ASN A 204 12.99 17.73 -1.87
CA ASN A 204 12.45 18.91 -2.54
C ASN A 204 12.52 18.77 -4.07
N GLU A 205 12.44 17.54 -4.58
CA GLU A 205 12.58 17.23 -5.99
C GLU A 205 11.56 17.98 -6.86
N THR A 206 12.06 18.58 -7.95
CA THR A 206 11.22 19.16 -8.99
C THR A 206 10.48 18.06 -9.76
N PRO A 207 9.38 18.40 -10.47
CA PRO A 207 8.69 17.43 -11.33
C PRO A 207 9.61 16.71 -12.33
N GLU A 208 10.63 17.40 -12.85
CA GLU A 208 11.63 16.83 -13.76
C GLU A 208 12.53 15.82 -13.06
N GLN A 209 12.95 16.09 -11.82
CA GLN A 209 13.75 15.15 -11.02
C GLN A 209 12.93 13.91 -10.66
N ILE A 210 11.67 14.07 -10.27
CA ILE A 210 10.73 12.96 -10.04
C ILE A 210 10.58 12.11 -11.29
N LYS A 211 10.41 12.73 -12.46
CA LYS A 211 10.30 12.02 -13.73
C LYS A 211 11.54 11.18 -14.06
N GLU A 212 12.74 11.64 -13.70
CA GLU A 212 13.96 10.85 -13.88
C GLU A 212 14.01 9.65 -12.93
N GLN A 213 13.60 9.82 -11.67
CA GLN A 213 13.50 8.71 -10.71
C GLN A 213 12.48 7.65 -11.17
N LEU A 214 11.34 8.08 -11.70
CA LEU A 214 10.32 7.17 -12.26
C LEU A 214 10.85 6.43 -13.49
N ARG A 215 11.58 7.11 -14.38
CA ARG A 215 12.20 6.46 -15.54
C ARG A 215 13.23 5.41 -15.12
N GLU A 216 14.04 5.70 -14.12
CA GLU A 216 14.98 4.72 -13.56
C GLU A 216 14.25 3.51 -12.99
N LEU A 217 13.20 3.74 -12.20
CA LEU A 217 12.36 2.68 -11.65
C LEU A 217 11.78 1.78 -12.74
N ASP A 218 11.28 2.37 -13.84
CA ASP A 218 10.73 1.64 -14.98
C ASP A 218 11.77 0.74 -15.68
N LEU A 219 13.05 1.10 -15.60
CA LEU A 219 14.17 0.34 -16.16
C LEU A 219 14.71 -0.76 -15.23
N GLN A 220 14.30 -0.81 -13.96
CA GLN A 220 14.74 -1.86 -13.04
C GLN A 220 14.26 -3.23 -13.53
N ILE A 221 15.17 -4.21 -13.47
CA ILE A 221 14.87 -5.61 -13.76
C ILE A 221 14.13 -6.18 -12.56
N ILE A 222 12.94 -6.74 -12.79
CA ILE A 222 12.25 -7.54 -11.77
C ILE A 222 12.84 -8.95 -11.85
N LYS A 223 13.40 -9.44 -10.74
CA LYS A 223 13.88 -10.81 -10.62
C LYS A 223 12.80 -11.67 -9.97
N GLY A 224 12.38 -12.74 -10.64
CA GLY A 224 11.39 -13.67 -10.12
C GLY A 224 11.90 -15.06 -9.83
#